data_AF-A0A9E5K9Z9-F1
#
_entry.id   AF-A0A9E5K9Z9-F1
#
_cell.length_a   1.000
_cell.length_b   1.000
_cell.length_c   1.000
_cell.angle_alpha   90.00
_cell.angle_beta   90.00
_cell.angle_gamma   90.00
#
_symmetry.space_group_name_H-M   'P 1'
#
loop_
_entity.id
_entity.type
_entity.pdbx_description
1 polymer ?
#
loop_
_entity_poly.entity_id
_entity_poly.type
_entity_poly.pdbx_seq_one_letter_code
_entity_poly.pdbx_strand_id
1 'polypeptide(L)'
;MMSEAQSMATSGSTTGFSFEYMRWEPFLYFIEGSNHYDLVLDEFEISEKPKILYFFNSNQYDQDKIITVRNDSLNFMEHHGTKRKAEVHYINFKMFQQDHLGFFSNIMDHLFSQDLDVIFAPGPSINSMCHYLEKSKKNRRICKLLSNTNERLLHEDAIFLLGGYAENVCDHMRCWDGGATFFTCKNMNYHILDNLSWCEEIDGKLVSTDYFSLPSPFVRYWNGDLCSIRSEYQRCECGRLYREFEFLENRPFSIKGSCLNEIKRKIEKIHSKIIKQIRCGLNTIDIISSAEIPQDQRERIIKTTDKFEFRFIVEN
;
A
#
# COMPACT_ATOMS: atom_id res chain seq x y z
N MET A 1 10.41 -15.38 -25.05
CA MET A 1 11.52 -15.33 -24.07
C MET A 1 11.59 -13.87 -23.64
N MET A 2 11.26 -13.56 -22.38
CA MET A 2 11.36 -12.18 -21.90
C MET A 2 12.84 -11.79 -21.85
N SER A 3 13.13 -10.53 -22.20
CA SER A 3 14.47 -9.95 -22.02
C SER A 3 14.87 -10.05 -20.55
N GLU A 4 16.09 -10.51 -20.25
CA GLU A 4 16.62 -10.57 -18.89
C GLU A 4 16.72 -9.19 -18.23
N ALA A 5 16.81 -8.12 -19.02
CA ALA A 5 16.82 -6.75 -18.55
C ALA A 5 15.67 -5.94 -19.17
N GLN A 6 14.94 -5.18 -18.35
CA GLN A 6 13.83 -4.34 -18.82
C GLN A 6 13.78 -3.02 -18.04
N SER A 7 13.33 -1.95 -18.68
CA SER A 7 13.07 -0.69 -17.98
C SER A 7 11.81 -0.81 -17.12
N MET A 8 11.89 -0.27 -15.92
CA MET A 8 10.76 -0.01 -15.03
C MET A 8 10.76 1.45 -14.64
N ALA A 9 9.61 1.94 -14.19
CA ALA A 9 9.48 3.25 -13.61
C ALA A 9 8.81 3.14 -12.24
N THR A 10 9.22 4.00 -11.32
CA THR A 10 8.50 4.24 -10.07
C THR A 10 7.97 5.65 -10.05
N SER A 11 6.89 5.88 -9.31
CA SER A 11 6.36 7.22 -9.06
C SER A 11 7.32 8.08 -8.23
N GLY A 12 8.32 7.48 -7.58
CA GLY A 12 9.23 8.17 -6.67
C GLY A 12 8.46 8.85 -5.55
N SER A 13 7.53 8.14 -4.91
CA SER A 13 6.69 8.67 -3.83
C SER A 13 7.53 9.30 -2.73
N THR A 14 8.68 8.69 -2.43
CA THR A 14 9.62 9.14 -1.41
C THR A 14 10.50 10.30 -1.90
N THR A 15 11.19 10.13 -3.03
CA THR A 15 12.08 11.15 -3.63
C THR A 15 11.35 12.39 -4.11
N GLY A 16 10.09 12.22 -4.48
CA GLY A 16 9.22 13.21 -5.11
C GLY A 16 9.31 13.36 -6.61
N PHE A 17 10.17 12.56 -7.23
CA PHE A 17 10.37 12.57 -8.66
C PHE A 17 10.31 11.13 -9.16
N SER A 18 9.45 10.89 -10.15
CA SER A 18 9.48 9.62 -10.86
C SER A 18 10.86 9.38 -11.45
N PHE A 19 11.33 8.14 -11.39
CA PHE A 19 12.58 7.75 -12.01
C PHE A 19 12.42 6.40 -12.68
N GLU A 20 13.22 6.20 -13.72
CA GLU A 20 13.33 4.93 -14.42
C GLU A 20 14.55 4.16 -13.91
N TYR A 21 14.44 2.84 -13.91
CA TYR A 21 15.53 1.94 -13.54
C TYR A 21 15.49 0.69 -14.42
N MET A 22 16.64 0.05 -14.59
CA MET A 22 16.70 -1.25 -15.26
C MET A 22 16.52 -2.36 -14.24
N ARG A 23 15.51 -3.21 -14.43
CA ARG A 23 15.37 -4.47 -13.69
C ARG A 23 16.22 -5.54 -14.35
N TRP A 24 16.94 -6.32 -13.55
CA TRP A 24 17.53 -7.59 -13.98
C TRP A 24 16.72 -8.73 -13.37
N GLU A 25 16.13 -9.57 -14.22
CA GLU A 25 15.10 -10.53 -13.85
C GLU A 25 15.49 -11.47 -12.69
N PRO A 26 16.72 -12.02 -12.61
CA PRO A 26 17.13 -12.85 -11.48
C PRO A 26 17.11 -12.10 -10.14
N PHE A 27 17.52 -10.83 -10.12
CA PHE A 27 17.45 -10.02 -8.89
C PHE A 27 16.03 -9.58 -8.58
N LEU A 28 15.22 -9.24 -9.59
CA LEU A 28 13.81 -8.96 -9.37
C LEU A 28 13.12 -10.15 -8.70
N TYR A 29 13.32 -11.35 -9.25
CA TYR A 29 12.77 -12.58 -8.67
C TYR A 29 13.27 -12.83 -7.25
N PHE A 30 14.56 -12.58 -6.98
CA PHE A 30 15.10 -12.72 -5.64
C PHE A 30 14.48 -11.72 -4.65
N ILE A 31 14.39 -10.44 -5.02
CA ILE A 31 13.89 -9.36 -4.16
C ILE A 31 12.37 -9.47 -3.97
N GLU A 32 11.62 -9.41 -5.06
CA GLU A 32 10.17 -9.28 -5.05
C GLU A 32 9.48 -10.64 -4.97
N GLY A 33 10.00 -11.68 -5.63
CA GLY A 33 9.47 -13.03 -5.51
C GLY A 33 9.84 -13.66 -4.18
N SER A 34 11.06 -14.20 -4.13
CA SER A 34 11.54 -15.08 -3.04
C SER A 34 11.59 -14.42 -1.66
N ASN A 35 11.72 -13.09 -1.60
CA ASN A 35 11.86 -12.35 -0.36
C ASN A 35 10.78 -11.29 -0.16
N HIS A 36 9.67 -11.31 -0.90
CA HIS A 36 8.55 -10.40 -0.59
C HIS A 36 7.22 -11.07 -0.86
N TYR A 37 6.78 -11.17 -2.11
CA TYR A 37 5.46 -11.70 -2.45
C TYR A 37 5.34 -13.21 -2.26
N ASP A 38 6.27 -14.02 -2.80
CA ASP A 38 6.20 -15.49 -2.59
C ASP A 38 6.39 -15.81 -1.10
N LEU A 39 7.27 -15.08 -0.42
CA LEU A 39 7.49 -15.21 1.03
C LEU A 39 6.21 -14.97 1.84
N VAL A 40 5.47 -13.90 1.54
CA VAL A 40 4.19 -13.60 2.18
C VAL A 40 3.17 -14.69 1.86
N LEU A 41 3.04 -15.08 0.59
CA LEU A 41 2.09 -16.12 0.20
C LEU A 41 2.40 -17.48 0.86
N ASP A 42 3.67 -17.83 1.03
CA ASP A 42 4.12 -19.02 1.74
C ASP A 42 3.83 -18.95 3.25
N GLU A 43 4.14 -17.80 3.88
CA GLU A 43 3.87 -17.57 5.31
C GLU A 43 2.40 -17.85 5.65
N PHE A 44 1.48 -17.44 4.77
CA PHE A 44 0.03 -17.59 4.94
C PHE A 44 -0.57 -18.80 4.22
N GLU A 45 0.25 -19.71 3.73
CA GLU A 45 -0.17 -20.97 3.08
C GLU A 45 -1.18 -20.73 1.94
N ILE A 46 -0.96 -19.68 1.16
CA ILE A 46 -1.76 -19.39 -0.02
C ILE A 46 -1.39 -20.36 -1.14
N SER A 47 -2.38 -20.79 -1.93
CA SER A 47 -2.18 -21.76 -3.00
C SER A 47 -1.20 -21.26 -4.08
N GLU A 48 -0.65 -22.19 -4.87
CA GLU A 48 0.17 -21.89 -6.06
C GLU A 48 -0.62 -21.23 -7.19
N LYS A 49 -1.96 -21.27 -7.11
CA LYS A 49 -2.86 -20.67 -8.10
C LYS A 49 -3.90 -19.77 -7.44
N PRO A 50 -3.47 -18.68 -6.78
CA PRO A 50 -4.36 -17.88 -5.97
C PRO A 50 -5.37 -17.10 -6.83
N LYS A 51 -6.58 -16.92 -6.30
CA LYS A 51 -7.56 -15.94 -6.76
C LYS A 51 -7.36 -14.63 -6.01
N ILE A 52 -6.93 -13.61 -6.74
CA ILE A 52 -6.51 -12.32 -6.17
C ILE A 52 -7.46 -11.22 -6.64
N LEU A 53 -8.05 -10.47 -5.70
CA LEU A 53 -8.70 -9.20 -6.02
C LEU A 53 -7.70 -8.05 -5.86
N TYR A 54 -7.50 -7.29 -6.94
CA TYR A 54 -6.47 -6.25 -7.04
C TYR A 54 -7.07 -4.84 -6.95
N PHE A 55 -6.78 -4.13 -5.85
CA PHE A 55 -7.32 -2.80 -5.52
C PHE A 55 -6.42 -1.63 -5.91
N PHE A 56 -5.46 -1.81 -6.81
CA PHE A 56 -4.65 -0.70 -7.32
C PHE A 56 -5.09 -0.32 -8.73
N ASN A 57 -4.76 0.91 -9.12
CA ASN A 57 -4.99 1.38 -10.48
C ASN A 57 -4.21 0.51 -11.47
N SER A 58 -4.94 -0.12 -12.38
CA SER A 58 -4.42 -0.96 -13.46
C SER A 58 -5.09 -0.55 -14.77
N ASN A 59 -4.48 -0.88 -15.91
CA ASN A 59 -5.15 -0.76 -17.21
C ASN A 59 -5.66 -2.12 -17.74
N GLN A 60 -5.64 -3.16 -16.90
CA GLN A 60 -5.95 -4.55 -17.28
C GLN A 60 -7.46 -4.90 -17.17
N TYR A 61 -8.33 -3.90 -17.10
CA TYR A 61 -9.78 -4.06 -17.04
C TYR A 61 -10.48 -3.78 -18.39
N ASP A 62 -11.64 -4.39 -18.59
CA ASP A 62 -12.59 -4.02 -19.63
C ASP A 62 -13.31 -2.72 -19.22
N GLN A 63 -13.41 -1.75 -20.13
CA GLN A 63 -13.92 -0.40 -19.80
C GLN A 63 -15.36 -0.39 -19.26
N ASP A 64 -16.17 -1.36 -19.69
CA ASP A 64 -17.60 -1.46 -19.36
C ASP A 64 -17.89 -2.36 -18.14
N LYS A 65 -16.85 -2.87 -17.46
CA LYS A 65 -16.99 -3.75 -16.30
C LYS A 65 -16.33 -3.14 -15.07
N ILE A 66 -17.00 -3.29 -13.92
CA ILE A 66 -16.43 -2.90 -12.62
C ILE A 66 -15.28 -3.85 -12.26
N ILE A 67 -15.44 -5.14 -12.56
CA ILE A 67 -14.43 -6.16 -12.30
C ILE A 67 -14.16 -6.96 -13.57
N THR A 68 -12.88 -7.11 -13.90
CA THR A 68 -12.42 -7.93 -15.02
C THR A 68 -11.55 -9.06 -14.49
N VAL A 69 -11.91 -10.30 -14.83
CA VAL A 69 -11.16 -11.49 -14.41
C VAL A 69 -10.19 -11.89 -15.52
N ARG A 70 -8.92 -12.08 -15.16
CA ARG A 70 -7.85 -12.50 -16.08
C ARG A 70 -7.14 -13.71 -15.50
N ASN A 71 -6.98 -14.75 -16.32
CA ASN A 71 -6.29 -16.01 -15.97
C ASN A 71 -4.88 -16.10 -16.59
N ASP A 72 -4.56 -15.15 -17.46
CA ASP A 72 -3.35 -15.02 -18.26
C ASP A 72 -2.41 -13.96 -17.66
N SER A 73 -2.37 -13.86 -16.32
CA SER A 73 -1.84 -12.76 -15.52
C SER A 73 -0.31 -12.57 -15.55
N LEU A 74 0.33 -12.79 -16.72
CA LEU A 74 1.71 -12.42 -17.03
C LEU A 74 2.03 -11.07 -16.37
N ASN A 75 1.19 -10.05 -16.52
CA ASN A 75 1.56 -8.72 -16.04
C ASN A 75 1.60 -8.54 -14.50
N PHE A 76 0.58 -8.92 -13.72
CA PHE A 76 0.60 -8.60 -12.27
C PHE A 76 1.68 -9.39 -11.52
N MET A 77 1.70 -10.70 -11.70
CA MET A 77 2.63 -11.57 -10.97
C MET A 77 4.09 -11.40 -11.45
N GLU A 78 4.33 -11.13 -12.74
CA GLU A 78 5.69 -10.86 -13.23
C GLU A 78 6.20 -9.46 -12.85
N HIS A 79 5.34 -8.45 -12.71
CA HIS A 79 5.76 -7.14 -12.21
C HIS A 79 6.17 -7.18 -10.72
N HIS A 80 5.62 -8.13 -9.98
CA HIS A 80 5.92 -8.39 -8.57
C HIS A 80 6.87 -9.57 -8.38
N GLY A 81 7.56 -10.00 -9.44
CA GLY A 81 8.62 -11.00 -9.38
C GLY A 81 8.19 -12.37 -8.86
N THR A 82 6.90 -12.70 -8.80
CA THR A 82 6.41 -14.00 -8.34
C THR A 82 6.25 -14.97 -9.51
N LYS A 83 6.59 -16.24 -9.29
CA LYS A 83 6.46 -17.30 -10.32
C LYS A 83 5.09 -17.99 -10.31
N ARG A 84 4.20 -17.63 -9.38
CA ARG A 84 2.88 -18.24 -9.25
C ARG A 84 1.95 -17.77 -10.36
N LYS A 85 1.02 -18.64 -10.75
CA LYS A 85 0.00 -18.32 -11.75
C LYS A 85 -1.30 -17.95 -11.06
N ALA A 86 -1.66 -16.66 -11.05
CA ALA A 86 -2.87 -16.19 -10.36
C ALA A 86 -4.05 -15.96 -11.32
N GLU A 87 -5.26 -16.22 -10.83
CA GLU A 87 -6.48 -15.62 -11.38
C GLU A 87 -6.65 -14.24 -10.72
N VAL A 88 -6.61 -13.17 -11.52
CA VAL A 88 -6.62 -11.79 -11.00
C VAL A 88 -7.92 -11.10 -11.39
N HIS A 89 -8.63 -10.60 -10.38
CA HIS A 89 -9.82 -9.78 -10.51
C HIS A 89 -9.39 -8.31 -10.42
N TYR A 90 -9.33 -7.61 -11.57
CA TYR A 90 -8.96 -6.20 -11.63
C TYR A 90 -10.17 -5.31 -11.44
N ILE A 91 -10.04 -4.31 -10.57
CA ILE A 91 -11.07 -3.30 -10.32
C ILE A 91 -10.90 -2.12 -11.27
N ASN A 92 -11.99 -1.70 -11.91
CA ASN A 92 -12.04 -0.55 -12.79
C ASN A 92 -12.35 0.74 -12.00
N PHE A 93 -11.31 1.35 -11.44
CA PHE A 93 -11.44 2.60 -10.67
C PHE A 93 -11.95 3.80 -11.48
N LYS A 94 -12.02 3.75 -12.81
CA LYS A 94 -12.66 4.83 -13.59
C LYS A 94 -14.16 4.91 -13.32
N MET A 95 -14.80 3.79 -13.01
CA MET A 95 -16.23 3.75 -12.70
C MET A 95 -16.56 4.40 -11.36
N PHE A 96 -15.58 4.50 -10.45
CA PHE A 96 -15.75 5.19 -9.17
C PHE A 96 -16.16 6.67 -9.34
N GLN A 97 -15.61 7.36 -10.35
CA GLN A 97 -15.94 8.75 -10.63
C GLN A 97 -17.35 8.91 -11.24
N GLN A 98 -17.88 7.86 -11.86
CA GLN A 98 -19.18 7.88 -12.54
C GLN A 98 -20.31 7.54 -11.56
N ASP A 99 -20.09 6.57 -10.68
CA ASP A 99 -21.07 6.13 -9.68
C ASP A 99 -20.37 5.62 -8.42
N HIS A 100 -20.08 6.54 -7.49
CA HIS A 100 -19.41 6.22 -6.24
C HIS A 100 -20.16 5.18 -5.39
N LEU A 101 -21.49 5.30 -5.28
CA LEU A 101 -22.29 4.45 -4.40
C LEU A 101 -22.46 3.05 -4.99
N GLY A 102 -22.81 2.97 -6.28
CA GLY A 102 -22.91 1.68 -6.97
C GLY A 102 -21.57 0.98 -7.09
N PHE A 103 -20.45 1.72 -7.24
CA PHE A 103 -19.11 1.14 -7.33
C PHE A 103 -18.79 0.23 -6.14
N PHE A 104 -18.90 0.74 -4.91
CA PHE A 104 -18.61 -0.07 -3.72
C PHE A 104 -19.64 -1.17 -3.49
N SER A 105 -20.92 -0.94 -3.79
CA SER A 105 -21.94 -1.99 -3.69
C SER A 105 -21.59 -3.20 -4.58
N ASN A 106 -21.22 -2.94 -5.83
CA ASN A 106 -20.84 -3.99 -6.77
C ASN A 106 -19.55 -4.73 -6.34
N ILE A 107 -18.58 -4.03 -5.77
CA ILE A 107 -17.38 -4.65 -5.20
C ILE A 107 -17.76 -5.56 -4.03
N MET A 108 -18.62 -5.10 -3.11
CA MET A 108 -19.07 -5.92 -1.98
C MET A 108 -19.81 -7.17 -2.47
N ASP A 109 -20.72 -7.04 -3.44
CA ASP A 109 -21.42 -8.19 -3.99
C ASP A 109 -20.48 -9.19 -4.68
N HIS A 110 -19.43 -8.71 -5.33
CA HIS A 110 -18.36 -9.57 -5.84
C HIS A 110 -17.60 -10.28 -4.72
N LEU A 111 -17.15 -9.55 -3.70
CA LEU A 111 -16.46 -10.11 -2.53
C LEU A 111 -17.27 -11.20 -1.82
N PHE A 112 -18.59 -11.05 -1.72
CA PHE A 112 -19.45 -12.03 -1.07
C PHE A 112 -19.89 -13.18 -1.98
N SER A 113 -19.71 -13.07 -3.30
CA SER A 113 -20.06 -14.12 -4.26
C SER A 113 -18.87 -14.96 -4.71
N GLN A 114 -17.64 -14.49 -4.49
CA GLN A 114 -16.42 -15.20 -4.84
C GLN A 114 -15.71 -15.74 -3.61
N ASP A 115 -15.08 -16.90 -3.76
CA ASP A 115 -14.10 -17.41 -2.78
C ASP A 115 -12.71 -16.94 -3.23
N LEU A 116 -12.28 -15.79 -2.70
CA LEU A 116 -10.97 -15.21 -2.99
C LEU A 116 -9.92 -15.76 -2.02
N ASP A 117 -8.71 -16.00 -2.53
CA ASP A 117 -7.57 -16.34 -1.68
C ASP A 117 -6.98 -15.07 -1.07
N VAL A 118 -6.78 -14.04 -1.91
CA VAL A 118 -6.10 -12.81 -1.53
C VAL A 118 -6.91 -11.59 -1.95
N ILE A 119 -7.04 -10.62 -1.05
CA ILE A 119 -7.38 -9.24 -1.40
C ILE A 119 -6.11 -8.41 -1.25
N PHE A 120 -5.60 -7.87 -2.35
CA PHE A 120 -4.40 -7.04 -2.35
C PHE A 120 -4.79 -5.57 -2.54
N ALA A 121 -4.61 -4.76 -1.49
CA ALA A 121 -5.17 -3.42 -1.42
C ALA A 121 -4.28 -2.43 -0.65
N PRO A 122 -4.37 -1.12 -0.93
CA PRO A 122 -3.77 -0.10 -0.08
C PRO A 122 -4.68 0.25 1.12
N GLY A 123 -4.08 0.81 2.17
CA GLY A 123 -4.76 1.20 3.41
C GLY A 123 -6.08 1.96 3.22
N PRO A 124 -6.17 3.02 2.40
CA PRO A 124 -7.43 3.76 2.19
C PRO A 124 -8.56 2.92 1.56
N SER A 125 -8.20 1.99 0.68
CA SER A 125 -9.19 1.07 0.09
C SER A 125 -9.68 0.06 1.12
N ILE A 126 -8.79 -0.43 1.99
CA ILE A 126 -9.14 -1.31 3.11
C ILE A 126 -10.07 -0.58 4.08
N ASN A 127 -9.73 0.64 4.48
CA ASN A 127 -10.54 1.44 5.38
C ASN A 127 -11.96 1.68 4.81
N SER A 128 -12.03 2.05 3.52
CA SER A 128 -13.31 2.19 2.82
C SER A 128 -14.09 0.88 2.83
N MET A 129 -13.43 -0.24 2.54
CA MET A 129 -14.04 -1.57 2.56
C MET A 129 -14.60 -1.92 3.94
N CYS A 130 -13.86 -1.68 5.04
CA CYS A 130 -14.34 -1.92 6.40
C CYS A 130 -15.67 -1.19 6.67
N HIS A 131 -15.77 0.09 6.29
CA HIS A 131 -17.01 0.88 6.42
C HIS A 131 -18.19 0.27 5.65
N TYR A 132 -17.97 -0.23 4.44
CA TYR A 132 -19.03 -0.87 3.65
C TYR A 132 -19.39 -2.26 4.19
N LEU A 133 -18.43 -3.04 4.68
CA LEU A 133 -18.66 -4.33 5.32
C LEU A 133 -19.53 -4.17 6.58
N GLU A 134 -19.18 -3.20 7.44
CA GLU A 134 -19.96 -2.87 8.64
C GLU A 134 -21.42 -2.52 8.30
N LYS A 135 -21.63 -1.72 7.26
CA LYS A 135 -22.97 -1.36 6.76
C LYS A 135 -23.74 -2.53 6.15
N SER A 136 -23.05 -3.47 5.50
CA SER A 136 -23.68 -4.57 4.79
C SER A 136 -24.41 -5.55 5.71
N LYS A 137 -23.99 -5.64 6.98
CA LYS A 137 -24.44 -6.62 7.98
C LYS A 137 -24.31 -8.09 7.53
N LYS A 138 -23.59 -8.36 6.43
CA LYS A 138 -23.26 -9.71 5.97
C LYS A 138 -22.04 -10.17 6.77
N ASN A 139 -22.13 -11.26 7.51
CA ASN A 139 -20.99 -11.84 8.24
C ASN A 139 -20.51 -13.11 7.53
N ARG A 140 -19.66 -12.94 6.53
CA ARG A 140 -19.03 -14.03 5.76
C ARG A 140 -17.58 -13.66 5.49
N ARG A 141 -16.69 -14.64 5.63
CA ARG A 141 -15.29 -14.52 5.20
C ARG A 141 -15.21 -14.26 3.70
N ILE A 142 -14.53 -13.19 3.31
CA ILE A 142 -14.36 -12.74 1.92
C ILE A 142 -12.98 -13.10 1.36
N CYS A 143 -11.99 -13.41 2.20
CA CYS A 143 -10.67 -13.86 1.75
C CYS A 143 -9.92 -14.69 2.79
N LYS A 144 -8.90 -15.42 2.36
CA LYS A 144 -7.93 -16.06 3.27
C LYS A 144 -6.88 -15.06 3.75
N LEU A 145 -6.39 -14.19 2.88
CA LEU A 145 -5.39 -13.18 3.21
C LEU A 145 -5.81 -11.79 2.69
N LEU A 146 -5.86 -10.81 3.60
CA LEU A 146 -5.85 -9.41 3.22
C LEU A 146 -4.40 -8.90 3.23
N SER A 147 -3.87 -8.57 2.07
CA SER A 147 -2.51 -8.10 1.87
C SER A 147 -2.52 -6.59 1.67
N ASN A 148 -1.92 -5.85 2.60
CA ASN A 148 -1.80 -4.40 2.60
C ASN A 148 -0.39 -3.95 2.18
N THR A 149 -0.31 -2.97 1.28
CA THR A 149 0.93 -2.25 1.00
C THR A 149 0.70 -0.76 0.68
N ASN A 150 1.77 -0.02 0.36
CA ASN A 150 1.86 1.42 0.09
C ASN A 150 1.55 2.34 1.28
N GLU A 151 0.50 2.07 2.04
CA GLU A 151 0.05 2.90 3.16
C GLU A 151 -0.08 2.08 4.44
N ARG A 152 -0.10 2.75 5.60
CA ARG A 152 -0.27 2.05 6.88
C ARG A 152 -1.67 1.45 6.97
N LEU A 153 -1.74 0.17 7.29
CA LEU A 153 -2.95 -0.49 7.74
C LEU A 153 -3.30 -0.04 9.18
N LEU A 154 -4.52 0.43 9.40
CA LEU A 154 -4.99 0.77 10.74
C LEU A 154 -5.19 -0.50 11.57
N HIS A 155 -4.80 -0.45 12.84
CA HIS A 155 -4.88 -1.61 13.74
C HIS A 155 -6.33 -2.03 13.97
N GLU A 156 -7.24 -1.06 14.07
CA GLU A 156 -8.67 -1.27 14.26
C GLU A 156 -9.29 -1.93 13.02
N ASP A 157 -8.89 -1.52 11.81
CA ASP A 157 -9.32 -2.15 10.56
C ASP A 157 -8.84 -3.61 10.48
N ALA A 158 -7.59 -3.88 10.89
CA ALA A 158 -7.04 -5.23 10.93
C ALA A 158 -7.82 -6.13 11.90
N ILE A 159 -8.09 -5.65 13.13
CA ILE A 159 -8.89 -6.38 14.12
C ILE A 159 -10.30 -6.64 13.59
N PHE A 160 -10.94 -5.62 13.01
CA PHE A 160 -12.28 -5.74 12.44
C PHE A 160 -12.35 -6.83 11.37
N LEU A 161 -11.37 -6.87 10.46
CA LEU A 161 -11.31 -7.86 9.39
C LEU A 161 -11.06 -9.28 9.93
N LEU A 162 -10.14 -9.44 10.88
CA LEU A 162 -9.87 -10.71 11.56
C LEU A 162 -11.08 -11.21 12.37
N GLY A 163 -12.02 -10.32 12.71
CA GLY A 163 -13.27 -10.64 13.41
C GLY A 163 -14.29 -11.47 12.61
N GLY A 164 -14.00 -11.80 11.34
CA GLY A 164 -14.85 -12.71 10.55
C GLY A 164 -14.78 -12.55 9.03
N TYR A 165 -14.11 -11.52 8.52
CA TYR A 165 -14.03 -11.21 7.09
C TYR A 165 -12.76 -11.74 6.41
N ALA A 166 -11.64 -11.77 7.11
CA ALA A 166 -10.37 -12.32 6.64
C ALA A 166 -9.84 -13.34 7.65
N GLU A 167 -9.21 -14.41 7.15
CA GLU A 167 -8.53 -15.37 8.03
C GLU A 167 -7.18 -14.81 8.52
N ASN A 168 -6.48 -14.08 7.65
CA ASN A 168 -5.20 -13.47 7.94
C ASN A 168 -5.15 -12.04 7.37
N VAL A 169 -4.30 -11.22 7.97
CA VAL A 169 -4.01 -9.87 7.51
C VAL A 169 -2.49 -9.68 7.50
N CYS A 170 -1.95 -9.09 6.44
CA CYS A 170 -0.52 -8.83 6.30
C CYS A 170 -0.29 -7.38 5.88
N ASP A 171 0.53 -6.63 6.61
CA ASP A 171 1.10 -5.36 6.15
C ASP A 171 2.53 -5.60 5.65
N HIS A 172 2.82 -5.21 4.42
CA HIS A 172 4.12 -5.42 3.79
C HIS A 172 4.49 -4.27 2.86
N MET A 173 5.79 -4.09 2.62
CA MET A 173 6.29 -3.00 1.77
C MET A 173 7.71 -3.31 1.29
N ARG A 174 8.00 -2.89 0.05
CA ARG A 174 9.34 -2.74 -0.50
C ARG A 174 9.53 -1.29 -0.95
N CYS A 175 10.57 -0.65 -0.42
CA CYS A 175 10.99 0.68 -0.84
C CYS A 175 11.99 0.50 -1.99
N TRP A 176 11.59 0.88 -3.20
CA TRP A 176 12.48 0.82 -4.37
C TRP A 176 13.63 1.83 -4.28
N ASP A 177 13.43 2.90 -3.53
CA ASP A 177 14.48 3.81 -3.07
C ASP A 177 14.91 3.45 -1.64
N GLY A 178 16.18 3.11 -1.45
CA GLY A 178 16.73 2.72 -0.14
C GLY A 178 16.62 1.23 0.23
N GLY A 179 15.74 0.47 -0.43
CA GLY A 179 15.68 -0.98 -0.30
C GLY A 179 14.98 -1.51 0.95
N ALA A 180 14.54 -0.64 1.87
CA ALA A 180 13.83 -1.04 3.08
C ALA A 180 12.66 -1.96 2.74
N THR A 181 12.63 -3.16 3.35
CA THR A 181 11.61 -4.17 3.09
C THR A 181 11.14 -4.81 4.38
N PHE A 182 9.83 -5.03 4.52
CA PHE A 182 9.28 -5.83 5.60
C PHE A 182 7.94 -6.47 5.24
N PHE A 183 7.50 -7.37 6.10
CA PHE A 183 6.12 -7.87 6.15
C PHE A 183 5.74 -8.24 7.59
N THR A 184 4.45 -8.29 7.90
CA THR A 184 3.95 -8.85 9.17
C THR A 184 3.68 -10.34 9.04
N CYS A 185 4.15 -11.16 9.98
CA CYS A 185 3.82 -12.59 10.02
C CYS A 185 2.39 -12.84 10.55
N LYS A 186 1.99 -14.13 10.65
CA LYS A 186 0.71 -14.58 11.24
C LYS A 186 0.43 -14.04 12.65
N ASN A 187 1.48 -13.70 13.40
CA ASN A 187 1.36 -13.13 14.74
C ASN A 187 1.37 -11.60 14.74
N MET A 188 1.19 -10.96 13.58
CA MET A 188 1.19 -9.50 13.39
C MET A 188 2.49 -8.80 13.77
N ASN A 189 3.59 -9.55 13.94
CA ASN A 189 4.92 -8.98 14.17
C ASN A 189 5.55 -8.59 12.83
N TYR A 190 6.08 -7.38 12.75
CA TYR A 190 6.84 -6.95 11.59
C TYR A 190 8.22 -7.62 11.52
N HIS A 191 8.58 -8.08 10.33
CA HIS A 191 9.88 -8.63 10.00
C HIS A 191 10.57 -7.75 8.97
N ILE A 192 11.58 -6.99 9.40
CA ILE A 192 12.50 -6.33 8.45
C ILE A 192 13.33 -7.40 7.76
N LEU A 193 13.49 -7.28 6.45
CA LEU A 193 14.28 -8.19 5.64
C LEU A 193 15.70 -7.68 5.48
N ASP A 194 16.49 -7.90 6.53
CA ASP A 194 17.89 -7.47 6.60
C ASP A 194 18.82 -8.13 5.57
N ASN A 195 18.34 -9.19 4.89
CA ASN A 195 19.01 -9.79 3.75
C ASN A 195 18.86 -8.98 2.45
N LEU A 196 17.90 -8.05 2.40
CA LEU A 196 17.66 -7.19 1.24
C LEU A 196 18.25 -5.79 1.40
N SER A 197 18.29 -5.28 2.62
CA SER A 197 18.84 -3.97 2.97
C SER A 197 19.17 -3.91 4.44
N TRP A 198 20.19 -3.14 4.83
CA TRP A 198 20.37 -2.82 6.25
C TRP A 198 19.48 -1.64 6.65
N CYS A 199 18.55 -1.86 7.58
CA CYS A 199 17.74 -0.79 8.16
C CYS A 199 18.23 -0.39 9.56
N GLU A 200 18.22 0.90 9.87
CA GLU A 200 18.55 1.45 11.19
C GLU A 200 17.62 2.60 11.53
N GLU A 201 17.41 2.82 12.82
CA GLU A 201 16.70 3.98 13.34
C GLU A 201 17.72 5.08 13.68
N ILE A 202 17.53 6.27 13.13
CA ILE A 202 18.35 7.45 13.44
C ILE A 202 17.43 8.64 13.69
N ASP A 203 17.38 9.11 14.94
CA ASP A 203 16.51 10.20 15.37
C ASP A 203 15.03 9.94 14.99
N GLY A 204 14.59 8.68 15.16
CA GLY A 204 13.25 8.20 14.82
C GLY A 204 13.02 7.98 13.31
N LYS A 205 14.02 8.14 12.45
CA LYS A 205 13.89 7.96 11.00
C LYS A 205 14.24 6.54 10.57
N LEU A 206 13.47 6.00 9.63
CA LEU A 206 13.80 4.75 8.95
C LEU A 206 14.89 4.99 7.90
N VAL A 207 16.13 4.68 8.26
CA VAL A 207 17.29 4.84 7.40
C VAL A 207 17.73 3.48 6.87
N SER A 208 17.99 3.39 5.57
CA SER A 208 18.26 2.11 4.89
C SER A 208 19.47 2.19 3.95
N THR A 209 20.19 1.07 3.84
CA THR A 209 21.24 0.86 2.84
C THR A 209 20.86 -0.32 1.96
N ASP A 210 20.62 -0.06 0.67
CA ASP A 210 20.17 -1.07 -0.28
C ASP A 210 21.36 -1.88 -0.83
N TYR A 211 21.20 -3.20 -0.87
CA TYR A 211 22.21 -4.10 -1.45
C TYR A 211 22.02 -4.35 -2.95
N PHE A 212 20.86 -3.97 -3.51
CA PHE A 212 20.46 -4.33 -4.87
C PHE A 212 20.45 -3.16 -5.86
N SER A 213 20.70 -1.93 -5.40
CA SER A 213 20.88 -0.75 -6.25
C SER A 213 22.33 -0.59 -6.72
N LEU A 214 22.78 -1.42 -7.66
CA LEU A 214 24.20 -1.46 -8.08
C LEU A 214 24.69 -0.16 -8.78
N PRO A 215 23.99 0.39 -9.79
CA PRO A 215 24.53 1.55 -10.51
C PRO A 215 24.41 2.86 -9.74
N SER A 216 23.51 2.93 -8.75
CA SER A 216 23.20 4.11 -7.95
C SER A 216 22.86 3.68 -6.52
N PRO A 217 23.87 3.33 -5.71
CA PRO A 217 23.63 2.77 -4.39
C PRO A 217 23.00 3.79 -3.45
N PHE A 218 21.92 3.38 -2.78
CA PHE A 218 21.35 4.12 -1.66
C PHE A 218 22.04 3.69 -0.38
N VAL A 219 22.83 4.58 0.22
CA VAL A 219 23.56 4.33 1.47
C VAL A 219 23.05 5.28 2.54
N ARG A 220 22.57 4.72 3.66
CA ARG A 220 21.94 5.46 4.76
C ARG A 220 20.88 6.46 4.26
N TYR A 221 20.05 5.99 3.34
CA TYR A 221 18.93 6.73 2.76
C TYR A 221 17.74 6.73 3.71
N TRP A 222 17.26 7.92 4.09
CA TRP A 222 15.99 8.05 4.80
C TRP A 222 14.84 7.97 3.80
N ASN A 223 14.00 6.95 3.95
CA ASN A 223 12.86 6.73 3.08
C ASN A 223 11.62 7.58 3.45
N GLY A 224 11.80 8.62 4.26
CA GLY A 224 10.70 9.49 4.65
C GLY A 224 9.74 8.90 5.69
N ASP A 225 9.94 7.67 6.18
CA ASP A 225 9.16 7.09 7.27
C ASP A 225 9.83 7.30 8.63
N LEU A 226 9.02 7.24 9.68
CA LEU A 226 9.47 7.27 11.07
C LEU A 226 9.23 5.91 11.73
N CYS A 227 10.23 5.40 12.43
CA CYS A 227 10.20 4.07 13.02
C CYS A 227 10.96 3.99 14.34
N SER A 228 10.73 2.90 15.06
CA SER A 228 11.60 2.38 16.12
C SER A 228 12.12 1.02 15.66
N ILE A 229 13.44 0.80 15.75
CA ILE A 229 14.08 -0.48 15.44
C ILE A 229 14.99 -0.85 16.60
N ARG A 230 14.77 -2.02 17.21
CA ARG A 230 15.71 -2.54 18.21
C ARG A 230 16.99 -3.05 17.56
N SER A 231 18.11 -2.91 18.27
CA SER A 231 19.41 -3.35 17.77
C SER A 231 19.58 -4.86 17.82
N GLU A 232 18.99 -5.50 18.83
CA GLU A 232 19.13 -6.93 19.08
C GLU A 232 18.13 -7.76 18.27
N TYR A 233 18.62 -8.87 17.73
CA TYR A 233 17.76 -9.87 17.12
C TYR A 233 17.05 -10.71 18.19
N GLN A 234 15.78 -10.97 17.94
CA GLN A 234 14.94 -11.87 18.71
C GLN A 234 14.38 -12.96 17.78
N ARG A 235 13.90 -14.06 18.36
CA ARG A 235 13.20 -15.11 17.61
C ARG A 235 11.70 -14.92 17.77
N CYS A 236 11.02 -14.69 16.66
CA CYS A 236 9.56 -14.63 16.63
C CYS A 236 8.96 -16.03 16.72
N GLU A 237 7.70 -16.13 17.15
CA GLU A 237 6.93 -17.38 17.19
C GLU A 237 6.75 -18.03 15.80
N CYS A 238 6.82 -17.24 14.72
CA CYS A 238 6.85 -17.78 13.35
C CYS A 238 8.19 -18.48 13.01
N GLY A 239 9.16 -18.48 13.93
CA GLY A 239 10.48 -19.10 13.79
C GLY A 239 11.57 -18.18 13.22
N ARG A 240 11.21 -17.01 12.68
CA ARG A 240 12.15 -16.06 12.07
C ARG A 240 12.94 -15.29 13.12
N LEU A 241 14.20 -15.01 12.82
CA LEU A 241 14.97 -13.99 13.53
C LEU A 241 14.57 -12.62 13.00
N TYR A 242 14.35 -11.67 13.90
CA TYR A 242 13.95 -10.32 13.54
C TYR A 242 14.41 -9.32 14.59
N ARG A 243 14.50 -8.06 14.16
CA ARG A 243 14.63 -6.92 15.06
C ARG A 243 13.24 -6.34 15.26
N GLU A 244 12.87 -6.08 16.51
CA GLU A 244 11.57 -5.49 16.81
C GLU A 244 11.45 -4.14 16.10
N PHE A 245 10.36 -3.98 15.34
CA PHE A 245 10.13 -2.85 14.45
C PHE A 245 8.69 -2.38 14.57
N GLU A 246 8.53 -1.07 14.68
CA GLU A 246 7.23 -0.41 14.61
C GLU A 246 7.34 0.90 13.86
N PHE A 247 6.23 1.28 13.23
CA PHE A 247 6.05 2.62 12.69
C PHE A 247 5.59 3.57 13.79
N LEU A 248 6.28 4.70 13.89
CA LEU A 248 5.91 5.76 14.83
C LEU A 248 4.73 6.59 14.30
N GLU A 249 4.53 6.63 12.97
CA GLU A 249 3.50 7.43 12.32
C GLU A 249 2.84 6.73 11.12
N ASN A 250 1.75 7.29 10.60
CA ASN A 250 1.06 6.75 9.41
C ASN A 250 1.87 6.97 8.14
N ARG A 251 1.99 5.90 7.34
CA ARG A 251 2.70 5.90 6.06
C ARG A 251 1.80 6.27 4.87
N PRO A 252 2.38 6.90 3.82
CA PRO A 252 3.72 7.50 3.84
C PRO A 252 3.73 8.73 4.76
N PHE A 253 4.71 8.85 5.66
CA PHE A 253 4.82 10.05 6.51
C PHE A 253 5.28 11.26 5.69
N SER A 254 6.07 11.01 4.65
CA SER A 254 6.45 12.01 3.67
C SER A 254 6.12 11.55 2.25
N ILE A 255 5.55 12.45 1.46
CA ILE A 255 5.41 12.27 0.01
C ILE A 255 6.14 13.45 -0.62
N LYS A 256 6.91 13.18 -1.68
CA LYS A 256 7.73 14.16 -2.36
C LYS A 256 8.73 14.89 -1.45
N GLY A 257 9.34 14.16 -0.51
CA GLY A 257 10.24 14.72 0.50
C GLY A 257 9.60 15.79 1.39
N SER A 258 8.27 15.82 1.50
CA SER A 258 7.53 16.72 2.39
C SER A 258 6.80 15.94 3.47
N CYS A 259 7.00 16.33 4.72
CA CYS A 259 6.26 15.79 5.88
C CYS A 259 4.76 16.09 5.74
N LEU A 260 3.94 15.05 5.60
CA LEU A 260 2.49 15.19 5.45
C LEU A 260 1.87 15.79 6.70
N ASN A 261 2.38 15.48 7.89
CA ASN A 261 1.87 16.04 9.13
C ASN A 261 2.16 17.53 9.28
N GLU A 262 3.28 18.02 8.74
CA GLU A 262 3.54 19.45 8.68
C GLU A 262 2.53 20.16 7.75
N ILE A 263 2.23 19.56 6.59
CA ILE A 263 1.23 20.07 5.65
C ILE A 263 -0.16 20.06 6.31
N LYS A 264 -0.57 18.94 6.90
CA LYS A 264 -1.85 18.81 7.63
C LYS A 264 -1.98 19.87 8.73
N ARG A 265 -0.95 20.05 9.57
CA ARG A 265 -0.95 21.09 10.62
C ARG A 265 -1.07 22.51 10.05
N LYS A 266 -0.44 22.80 8.90
CA LYS A 266 -0.58 24.11 8.22
C LYS A 266 -2.02 24.32 7.73
N ILE A 267 -2.64 23.29 7.17
CA ILE A 267 -4.02 23.32 6.67
C ILE A 267 -5.03 23.47 7.82
N GLU A 268 -4.88 22.69 8.89
CA GLU A 268 -5.75 22.73 10.07
C GLU A 268 -5.72 24.11 10.75
N LYS A 269 -4.57 24.79 10.76
CA LYS A 269 -4.45 26.17 11.26
C LYS A 269 -5.22 27.18 10.41
N ILE A 270 -5.44 26.90 9.13
CA ILE A 270 -6.22 27.77 8.24
C ILE A 270 -7.72 27.55 8.51
N HIS A 271 -8.17 26.29 8.60
CA HIS A 271 -9.60 26.02 8.70
C HIS A 271 -10.03 24.67 9.32
N SER A 272 -9.69 24.41 10.59
CA SER A 272 -9.93 23.10 11.24
C SER A 272 -11.39 22.69 11.48
N LYS A 273 -12.35 23.61 11.61
CA LYS A 273 -13.69 23.26 12.13
C LYS A 273 -14.57 22.47 11.16
N ILE A 274 -14.42 22.69 9.85
CA ILE A 274 -15.24 22.02 8.83
C ILE A 274 -14.49 20.93 8.07
N ILE A 275 -13.15 20.89 8.16
CA ILE A 275 -12.34 19.83 7.57
C ILE A 275 -12.53 18.57 8.40
N LYS A 276 -13.07 17.53 7.78
CA LYS A 276 -13.29 16.21 8.38
C LYS A 276 -12.08 15.31 8.20
N GLN A 277 -11.47 15.37 7.02
CA GLN A 277 -10.36 14.49 6.67
C GLN A 277 -9.45 15.14 5.65
N ILE A 278 -8.15 14.86 5.74
CA ILE A 278 -7.15 15.20 4.72
C ILE A 278 -6.54 13.88 4.23
N ARG A 279 -6.79 13.54 2.96
CA ARG A 279 -6.21 12.36 2.30
C ARG A 279 -5.08 12.81 1.38
N CYS A 280 -3.98 12.09 1.37
CA CYS A 280 -2.83 12.42 0.53
C CYS A 280 -2.64 11.29 -0.49
N GLY A 281 -2.79 11.62 -1.77
CA GLY A 281 -2.42 10.74 -2.87
C GLY A 281 -1.00 11.05 -3.37
N LEU A 282 -0.59 10.37 -4.44
CA LEU A 282 0.74 10.55 -5.05
C LEU A 282 1.00 12.00 -5.50
N ASN A 283 0.00 12.65 -6.12
CA ASN A 283 0.11 14.01 -6.66
C ASN A 283 -0.94 14.98 -6.11
N THR A 284 -1.91 14.49 -5.34
CA THR A 284 -3.06 15.27 -4.89
C THR A 284 -3.20 15.24 -3.37
N ILE A 285 -3.71 16.30 -2.78
CA ILE A 285 -4.21 16.34 -1.42
C ILE A 285 -5.72 16.60 -1.48
N ASP A 286 -6.50 15.64 -0.98
CA ASP A 286 -7.94 15.75 -0.91
C ASP A 286 -8.34 16.31 0.46
N ILE A 287 -8.98 17.47 0.45
CA ILE A 287 -9.56 18.13 1.62
C ILE A 287 -11.04 17.80 1.65
N ILE A 288 -11.43 16.92 2.57
CA ILE A 288 -12.82 16.51 2.76
C ILE A 288 -13.41 17.36 3.88
N SER A 289 -14.48 18.08 3.59
CA SER A 289 -15.15 18.98 4.52
C SER A 289 -16.65 18.76 4.59
N SER A 290 -17.27 19.08 5.73
CA SER A 290 -18.73 18.99 5.90
C SER A 290 -19.50 20.16 5.29
N ALA A 291 -18.79 21.13 4.74
CA ALA A 291 -19.35 22.30 4.07
C ALA A 291 -18.35 22.83 3.05
N GLU A 292 -18.80 23.71 2.16
CA GLU A 292 -17.93 24.32 1.17
C GLU A 292 -16.89 25.24 1.85
N ILE A 293 -15.61 25.02 1.55
CA ILE A 293 -14.52 25.89 2.04
C ILE A 293 -14.49 27.18 1.21
N PRO A 294 -14.53 28.38 1.84
CA PRO A 294 -14.43 29.68 1.15
C PRO A 294 -13.20 29.81 0.25
N GLN A 295 -13.34 30.52 -0.86
CA GLN A 295 -12.31 30.64 -1.90
C GLN A 295 -10.98 31.22 -1.36
N ASP A 296 -11.03 32.24 -0.53
CA ASP A 296 -9.85 32.86 0.09
C ASP A 296 -9.08 31.85 0.98
N GLN A 297 -9.79 30.94 1.62
CA GLN A 297 -9.18 29.89 2.43
C GLN A 297 -8.63 28.74 1.57
N ARG A 298 -9.32 28.37 0.48
CA ARG A 298 -8.78 27.41 -0.50
C ARG A 298 -7.44 27.88 -1.04
N GLU A 299 -7.34 29.16 -1.42
CA GLU A 299 -6.10 29.76 -1.91
C GLU A 299 -4.98 29.73 -0.87
N ARG A 300 -5.30 29.98 0.41
CA ARG A 300 -4.33 29.85 1.51
C ARG A 300 -3.89 28.40 1.73
N ILE A 301 -4.80 27.44 1.61
CA ILE A 301 -4.50 26.01 1.70
C ILE A 301 -3.58 25.58 0.56
N ILE A 302 -3.88 25.98 -0.68
CA ILE A 302 -3.06 25.67 -1.86
C ILE A 302 -1.63 26.21 -1.68
N LYS A 303 -1.47 27.39 -1.07
CA LYS A 303 -0.14 27.99 -0.82
C LYS A 303 0.67 27.28 0.27
N THR A 304 0.12 26.27 0.96
CA THR A 304 0.88 25.53 1.99
C THR A 304 2.01 24.67 1.41
N THR A 305 1.87 24.26 0.13
CA THR A 305 2.90 23.54 -0.62
C THR A 305 2.61 23.64 -2.12
N ASP A 306 3.66 23.77 -2.93
CA ASP A 306 3.62 23.75 -4.39
C ASP A 306 3.79 22.34 -4.99
N LYS A 307 4.00 21.33 -4.13
CA LYS A 307 4.30 19.96 -4.56
C LYS A 307 3.06 19.12 -4.91
N PHE A 308 1.87 19.58 -4.54
CA PHE A 308 0.63 18.84 -4.65
C PHE A 308 -0.48 19.68 -5.28
N GLU A 309 -1.32 19.02 -6.08
CA GLU A 309 -2.61 19.56 -6.47
C GLU A 309 -3.61 19.38 -5.33
N PHE A 310 -4.53 20.32 -5.15
CA PHE A 310 -5.55 20.22 -4.10
C PHE A 310 -6.92 19.95 -4.69
N ARG A 311 -7.63 18.98 -4.12
CA ARG A 311 -9.04 18.72 -4.42
C ARG A 311 -9.88 18.99 -3.18
N PHE A 312 -10.95 19.76 -3.34
CA PHE A 312 -11.87 20.10 -2.25
C PHE A 312 -13.16 19.32 -2.43
N ILE A 313 -13.48 18.44 -1.50
CA ILE A 313 -14.62 17.52 -1.57
C ILE A 313 -15.55 17.83 -0.41
N VAL A 314 -16.82 18.09 -0.71
CA VAL A 314 -17.85 18.25 0.32
C VAL A 314 -18.50 16.90 0.56
N GLU A 315 -18.41 16.40 1.79
CA GLU A 315 -19.09 15.17 2.23
C GLU A 315 -20.53 15.52 2.61
N ASN A 316 -21.48 15.01 1.82
CA ASN A 316 -22.93 15.21 2.01
C ASN A 316 -23.55 14.18 2.95
#